data_AF-A0A7C9KDQ5-F1
#
_entry.id   AF-A0A7C9KDQ5-F1
#
_cell.length_a   1.000
_cell.length_b   1.000
_cell.length_c   1.000
_cell.angle_alpha   90.00
_cell.angle_beta   90.00
_cell.angle_gamma   90.00
#
_symmetry.space_group_name_H-M   'P 1'
#
loop_
_entity.id
_entity.type
_entity.pdbx_description
1 polymer ?
#
loop_
_entity_poly.entity_id
_entity_poly.type
_entity_poly.pdbx_seq_one_letter_code
_entity_poly.pdbx_strand_id
1 'polypeptide(L)' 'MKNLAVKTLAISAALLPCMVFAHAGHDHQSSWSNLVHFLWLAPILVAAGLLFITRKKAASKK' A
#
# COMPACT_ATOMS: atom_id res chain seq x y z
N MET A 1 2.72 4.01 -22.03
CA MET A 1 2.75 2.68 -21.36
C MET A 1 3.25 2.73 -19.92
N LYS A 2 4.43 3.31 -19.63
CA LYS A 2 5.02 3.35 -18.26
C LYS A 2 4.08 3.94 -17.19
N ASN A 3 3.35 5.00 -17.51
CA ASN A 3 2.41 5.63 -16.56
C ASN A 3 1.15 4.79 -16.30
N LEU A 4 0.71 3.99 -17.28
CA LEU A 4 -0.43 3.09 -17.11
C LEU A 4 -0.04 1.92 -16.21
N ALA A 5 1.12 1.30 -16.46
CA ALA A 5 1.64 0.22 -15.61
C ALA A 5 1.83 0.65 -14.15
N VAL A 6 2.37 1.86 -13.90
CA VAL A 6 2.52 2.37 -12.53
C VAL A 6 1.18 2.68 -11.87
N LYS A 7 0.20 3.20 -12.62
CA LYS A 7 -1.17 3.40 -12.11
C LYS A 7 -1.83 2.08 -11.73
N THR A 8 -1.74 1.07 -12.61
CA THR A 8 -2.25 -0.28 -12.34
C THR A 8 -1.58 -0.87 -11.11
N LEU A 9 -0.26 -0.80 -11.01
CA LEU A 9 0.50 -1.29 -9.85
C LEU A 9 0.09 -0.59 -8.55
N ALA A 10 -0.08 0.74 -8.57
CA ALA A 10 -0.49 1.50 -7.40
C ALA A 10 -1.92 1.12 -6.94
N ILE A 11 -2.85 0.92 -7.87
CA ILE A 11 -4.21 0.48 -7.57
C ILE A 11 -4.20 -0.95 -6.99
N SER A 12 -3.47 -1.88 -7.61
CA SER A 12 -3.33 -3.24 -7.10
C SER A 12 -2.72 -3.27 -5.69
N ALA A 13 -1.66 -2.49 -5.45
CA ALA A 13 -1.03 -2.39 -4.14
C ALA A 13 -1.97 -1.84 -3.05
N ALA A 14 -2.83 -0.87 -3.39
CA ALA A 14 -3.80 -0.31 -2.44
C ALA A 14 -4.92 -1.28 -2.06
N LEU A 15 -5.20 -2.29 -2.89
CA LEU A 15 -6.27 -3.28 -2.65
C LEU A 15 -5.79 -4.55 -1.93
N LEU A 16 -4.48 -4.81 -1.89
CA LEU A 16 -3.90 -5.97 -1.18
C LEU A 16 -4.28 -6.07 0.31
N PRO A 17 -4.36 -4.98 1.10
CA PRO A 17 -4.71 -5.07 2.51
C PRO A 17 -6.12 -5.60 2.78
N CYS A 18 -7.06 -5.49 1.82
CA CYS A 18 -8.42 -5.99 1.97
C CYS A 18 -8.52 -7.52 1.97
N MET A 19 -7.47 -8.23 1.55
CA MET A 19 -7.47 -9.69 1.40
C MET A 19 -6.87 -10.42 2.61
N VAL A 20 -6.39 -9.70 3.61
CA VAL A 20 -5.81 -10.31 4.81
C VAL A 20 -6.86 -10.41 5.91
N PHE A 21 -7.45 -11.59 6.05
CA PHE A 21 -8.26 -11.94 7.22
C PHE A 21 -7.33 -12.35 8.37
N ALA A 22 -7.04 -11.43 9.29
CA ALA A 22 -6.71 -11.86 10.66
C ALA A 22 -7.92 -12.59 11.21
N HIS A 23 -7.72 -13.78 11.78
CA HIS A 23 -8.77 -14.41 12.55
C HIS A 23 -8.96 -13.65 13.86
N ALA A 24 -10.20 -13.24 14.16
CA ALA A 24 -10.54 -12.64 15.43
C ALA A 24 -10.24 -13.62 16.59
N GLY A 25 -9.59 -13.13 17.64
CA GLY A 25 -9.28 -13.91 18.84
C GLY A 25 -7.81 -14.31 18.95
N HIS A 26 -7.29 -15.16 18.06
CA HIS A 26 -5.94 -15.71 18.20
C HIS A 26 -4.83 -14.70 17.82
N ASP A 27 -4.98 -14.01 16.69
CA ASP A 27 -3.94 -13.13 16.15
C ASP A 27 -3.95 -11.71 16.77
N HIS A 28 -4.98 -11.41 17.57
CA HIS A 28 -5.16 -10.13 18.28
C HIS A 28 -4.61 -10.13 19.71
N GLN A 29 -4.34 -11.30 20.30
CA GLN A 29 -3.87 -11.40 21.69
C GLN A 29 -2.36 -11.17 21.85
N SER A 30 -1.60 -11.20 20.76
CA SER A 30 -0.17 -10.90 20.80
C SER A 30 0.08 -9.42 21.12
N SER A 31 1.06 -9.13 21.99
CA SER A 31 1.55 -7.76 22.23
C SER A 31 2.06 -7.08 20.95
N TRP A 32 2.39 -7.86 19.92
CA TRP A 32 2.83 -7.39 18.61
C TRP A 32 1.70 -7.17 17.61
N SER A 33 0.45 -7.50 17.96
CA SER A 33 -0.67 -7.43 17.02
C SER A 33 -0.82 -6.04 16.40
N ASN A 34 -0.69 -4.98 17.21
CA ASN A 34 -0.74 -3.61 16.72
C ASN A 34 0.37 -3.30 15.69
N LEU A 35 1.60 -3.79 15.90
CA LEU A 35 2.69 -3.59 14.95
C LEU A 35 2.41 -4.28 13.62
N VAL A 36 1.88 -5.50 13.66
CA VAL A 36 1.50 -6.25 12.46
C VAL A 36 0.39 -5.52 11.70
N HIS A 37 -0.61 -4.97 12.39
CA HIS A 37 -1.66 -4.15 11.78
C HIS A 37 -1.11 -2.88 11.12
N PHE A 38 -0.13 -2.22 11.73
CA PHE A 38 0.53 -1.08 11.09
C PHE A 38 1.33 -1.50 9.85
N LEU A 39 1.97 -2.67 9.88
CA LEU A 39 2.71 -3.18 8.74
C LEU A 39 1.79 -3.52 7.56
N TRP A 40 0.51 -3.85 7.79
CA TRP A 40 -0.50 -4.00 6.73
C TRP A 40 -0.84 -2.72 5.99
N LEU A 41 -0.49 -1.55 6.52
CA LEU A 41 -0.62 -0.29 5.78
C LEU A 41 0.54 -0.09 4.78
N ALA A 42 1.60 -0.90 4.83
CA ALA A 42 2.76 -0.75 3.95
C ALA A 42 2.43 -0.74 2.45
N PRO A 43 1.53 -1.60 1.91
CA PRO A 43 1.14 -1.54 0.49
C PRO A 43 0.49 -0.20 0.09
N ILE A 44 -0.29 0.41 0.98
CA ILE A 44 -0.89 1.74 0.77
C ILE A 44 0.21 2.82 0.73
N LEU A 45 1.17 2.76 1.66
CA LEU A 45 2.30 3.70 1.69
C LEU A 45 3.16 3.60 0.42
N VAL A 46 3.41 2.39 -0.08
CA VAL A 46 4.12 2.16 -1.36
C VAL A 46 3.33 2.75 -2.52
N ALA A 47 2.02 2.51 -2.60
CA ALA A 47 1.16 3.09 -3.64
C ALA A 47 1.20 4.63 -3.61
N ALA A 48 1.10 5.24 -2.42
CA ALA A 48 1.18 6.68 -2.24
C ALA A 48 2.54 7.24 -2.70
N GLY A 49 3.65 6.60 -2.33
CA GLY A 49 4.99 6.98 -2.75
C GLY A 49 5.19 6.92 -4.27
N LEU A 50 4.72 5.85 -4.92
CA LEU A 50 4.78 5.70 -6.39
C LEU A 50 3.98 6.81 -7.10
N LEU A 51 2.80 7.14 -6.59
CA LEU A 51 1.99 8.23 -7.12
C LEU A 51 2.66 9.58 -6.91
N PHE A 52 3.22 9.86 -5.73
CA PHE A 52 3.94 11.10 -5.46
C PHE A 52 5.12 11.30 -6.41
N ILE A 53 5.98 10.29 -6.56
CA ILE A 53 7.17 10.36 -7.42
C ILE A 53 6.78 10.57 -8.88
N THR A 54 5.76 9.85 -9.36
CA THR A 54 5.30 10.00 -10.75
C THR A 54 4.67 11.36 -11.02
N ARG A 55 3.90 11.91 -10.07
CA ARG A 55 3.36 13.28 -10.19
C ARG A 55 4.45 14.33 -10.15
N LYS A 56 5.45 14.22 -9.27
CA LYS A 56 6.60 15.14 -9.25
C LYS A 56 7.37 15.10 -10.57
N LYS A 57 7.63 13.90 -11.11
CA LYS A 57 8.32 13.75 -12.41
C LYS A 57 7.51 14.36 -13.55
N ALA A 58 6.19 14.20 -13.55
CA ALA A 58 5.33 14.81 -14.58
C ALA A 58 5.31 16.34 -14.50
N ALA A 59 5.27 16.91 -13.29
CA ALA A 59 5.30 18.36 -13.08
C ALA A 59 6.66 18.98 -13.44
N SER A 60 7.77 18.28 -13.16
CA SER A 60 9.13 18.74 -13.47
C SER A 60 9.50 18.66 -14.95
N LYS A 61 8.72 17.92 -15.75
CA LYS A 61 8.96 17.76 -17.20
C LYS A 61 8.16 18.74 -18.06
N LYS A 62 7.36 19.59 -17.42
CA LYS A 62 6.52 20.63 -18.02
C LYS A 62 7.21 21.97 -17.82
#